data_AF-A0A7W0Q6E7-F1
#
_entry.id   AF-A0A7W0Q6E7-F1
#
_cell.length_a   1.000
_cell.length_b   1.000
_cell.length_c   1.000
_cell.angle_alpha   90.00
_cell.angle_beta   90.00
_cell.angle_gamma   90.00
#
_symmetry.space_group_name_H-M   'P 1'
#
loop_
_entity.id
_entity.type
_entity.pdbx_description
1 polymer ?
#
loop_
_entity_poly.entity_id
_entity_poly.type
_entity_poly.pdbx_seq_one_letter_code
_entity_poly.pdbx_strand_id
1 'polypeptide(L)'
;MGARPAQLAWLVVRHVLRAVWVAAMVLTPLFGFWLASSLAAYQNATQWFALLVGLLLFPILPVGWELFHAWRMRRQPERKAILTRLDRLVLRTLLVNGLFLAGMLYFAHGTAFRALAVRGDWMLDGHDGPIARTMRGWLLGFADRLDRRTAVDDDRYGDSDQAPDPRELEPAEDEPAPGEPTPTGDPAAPRDPSAWPLPVAPDPAVVDMPEEAQTSIETVGAYLATRFTDKKQLVKAIHDYVVTRMQYDDAALAKIEAKDYANTPSQEAEAVFARRAAVCAGYAKLMVALGKAAGVEIAYVTGWIRDAQRRLAVDDAGVPDLAGVRHAWNAVKLDDRWYLIDATWDDPTGGKPTTTYLFTPPGLMAYDHLPEDSAWQLVADPISLGDFVRQPLLSPSIGEYGLSLVEPTRSQISVEGEATIVLDNPHGAAISAVARRDGEQASDASTRTRCKVVTAAKRTRITCDLSEGEFEIQMFAAHEAATRAAGGYSLAYVGSILVNSH
;
A
#
# COMPACT_ATOMS: atom_id res chain seq x y z
N MET A 1 6.71 -53.01 -37.35
CA MET A 1 7.22 -52.63 -36.01
C MET A 1 7.00 -51.15 -35.66
N GLY A 2 5.92 -50.48 -36.15
CA GLY A 2 5.77 -49.01 -36.01
C GLY A 2 4.77 -48.49 -34.95
N ALA A 3 4.04 -49.34 -34.23
CA ALA A 3 2.90 -48.90 -33.38
C ALA A 3 3.24 -48.66 -31.89
N ARG A 4 4.42 -49.10 -31.41
CA ARG A 4 4.78 -49.03 -29.99
C ARG A 4 5.03 -47.60 -29.44
N PRO A 5 5.70 -46.67 -30.16
CA PRO A 5 5.97 -45.34 -29.60
C PRO A 5 4.71 -44.46 -29.49
N ALA A 6 3.78 -44.55 -30.44
CA ALA A 6 2.52 -43.80 -30.41
C ALA A 6 1.57 -44.28 -29.29
N GLN A 7 1.52 -45.59 -29.03
CA GLN A 7 0.74 -46.15 -27.92
C GLN A 7 1.34 -45.79 -26.56
N LEU A 8 2.68 -45.78 -26.44
CA LEU A 8 3.35 -45.36 -25.21
C LEU A 8 3.14 -43.86 -24.94
N ALA A 9 3.27 -43.01 -25.97
CA ALA A 9 3.01 -41.58 -25.87
C ALA A 9 1.56 -41.28 -25.47
N TRP A 10 0.58 -41.97 -26.08
CA TRP A 10 -0.82 -41.83 -25.72
C TRP A 10 -1.14 -42.29 -24.29
N LEU A 11 -0.50 -43.37 -23.83
CA LEU A 11 -0.61 -43.81 -22.43
C LEU A 11 -0.05 -42.76 -21.47
N VAL A 12 1.14 -42.22 -21.75
CA VAL A 12 1.75 -41.15 -20.94
C VAL A 12 0.85 -39.92 -20.90
N VAL A 13 0.36 -39.44 -22.05
CA VAL A 13 -0.58 -38.31 -22.14
C VAL A 13 -1.84 -38.59 -21.31
N ARG A 14 -2.41 -39.79 -21.40
CA ARG A 14 -3.60 -40.17 -20.62
C ARG A 14 -3.34 -40.18 -19.11
N HIS A 15 -2.17 -40.65 -18.68
CA HIS A 15 -1.81 -40.66 -17.25
C HIS A 15 -1.54 -39.26 -16.73
N VAL A 16 -0.86 -38.41 -17.51
CA VAL A 16 -0.65 -36.99 -17.19
C VAL A 16 -1.98 -36.26 -17.10
N LEU A 17 -2.88 -36.42 -18.08
CA LEU A 17 -4.21 -35.81 -18.06
C LEU A 17 -5.02 -36.25 -16.84
N ARG A 18 -4.99 -37.54 -16.49
CA ARG A 18 -5.65 -38.03 -15.27
C ARG A 18 -5.04 -37.45 -14.00
N ALA A 19 -3.71 -37.34 -13.92
CA ALA A 19 -3.02 -36.75 -12.78
C ALA A 19 -3.40 -35.27 -12.63
N VAL A 20 -3.40 -34.50 -13.72
CA VAL A 20 -3.86 -33.10 -13.74
C VAL A 20 -5.33 -33.00 -13.30
N TRP A 21 -6.18 -33.91 -13.78
CA TRP A 21 -7.61 -33.94 -13.45
C TRP A 21 -7.86 -34.22 -11.96
N VAL A 22 -7.12 -35.16 -11.37
CA VAL A 22 -7.19 -35.46 -9.94
C VAL A 22 -6.55 -34.34 -9.11
N ALA A 23 -5.45 -33.76 -9.57
CA ALA A 23 -4.84 -32.60 -8.91
C ALA A 23 -5.83 -31.43 -8.86
N ALA A 24 -6.54 -31.13 -9.95
CA ALA A 24 -7.58 -30.11 -9.96
C ALA A 24 -8.70 -30.39 -8.93
N MET A 25 -9.13 -31.65 -8.80
CA MET A 25 -10.12 -32.04 -7.78
C MET A 25 -9.68 -31.67 -6.35
N VAL A 26 -8.38 -31.71 -6.06
CA VAL A 26 -7.84 -31.39 -4.73
C VAL A 26 -7.51 -29.90 -4.60
N LEU A 27 -6.90 -29.31 -5.62
CA LEU A 27 -6.44 -27.92 -5.59
C LEU A 27 -7.60 -26.91 -5.62
N THR A 28 -8.68 -27.18 -6.37
CA THR A 28 -9.80 -26.23 -6.47
C THR A 28 -10.52 -26.03 -5.13
N PRO A 29 -10.88 -27.08 -4.37
CA PRO A 29 -11.46 -26.90 -3.02
C PRO A 29 -10.48 -26.28 -2.03
N LEU A 30 -9.19 -26.65 -2.08
CA LEU A 30 -8.17 -26.04 -1.22
C LEU A 30 -8.04 -24.54 -1.47
N PHE A 31 -8.01 -24.12 -2.74
CA PHE A 31 -8.00 -22.71 -3.11
C PHE A 31 -9.29 -22.00 -2.70
N GLY A 32 -10.46 -22.62 -2.91
CA GLY A 32 -11.75 -22.07 -2.46
C GLY A 32 -11.82 -21.88 -0.95
N PHE A 33 -11.34 -22.84 -0.18
CA PHE A 33 -11.23 -22.74 1.28
C PHE A 33 -10.23 -21.65 1.68
N TRP A 34 -9.05 -21.60 1.06
CA TRP A 34 -8.04 -20.60 1.36
C TRP A 34 -8.56 -19.18 1.09
N LEU A 35 -9.22 -18.97 -0.04
CA LEU A 35 -9.82 -17.68 -0.42
C LEU A 35 -10.95 -17.28 0.54
N ALA A 36 -11.87 -18.20 0.85
CA ALA A 36 -12.98 -17.93 1.76
C ALA A 36 -12.52 -17.70 3.21
N SER A 37 -11.53 -18.46 3.69
CA SER A 37 -10.98 -18.30 5.05
C SER A 37 -10.13 -17.04 5.19
N SER A 38 -9.39 -16.66 4.15
CA SER A 38 -8.67 -15.39 4.12
C SER A 38 -9.64 -14.22 4.06
N LEU A 39 -10.72 -14.32 3.28
CA LEU A 39 -11.80 -13.32 3.26
C LEU A 39 -12.47 -13.20 4.63
N ALA A 40 -12.73 -14.32 5.31
CA ALA A 40 -13.24 -14.30 6.68
C ALA A 40 -12.24 -13.62 7.61
N ALA A 41 -10.95 -13.96 7.58
CA ALA A 41 -9.93 -13.31 8.40
C ALA A 41 -9.80 -11.80 8.10
N TYR A 42 -9.91 -11.42 6.82
CA TYR A 42 -9.87 -10.03 6.37
C TYR A 42 -11.09 -9.22 6.83
N GLN A 43 -12.28 -9.82 6.78
CA GLN A 43 -13.53 -9.25 7.29
C GLN A 43 -13.76 -9.53 8.78
N ASN A 44 -12.73 -10.05 9.47
CA ASN A 44 -12.79 -10.40 10.89
C ASN A 44 -13.94 -11.35 11.29
N ALA A 45 -14.43 -12.15 10.35
CA ALA A 45 -15.39 -13.21 10.59
C ALA A 45 -14.68 -14.48 11.07
N THR A 46 -15.36 -15.26 11.90
CA THR A 46 -14.83 -16.53 12.40
C THR A 46 -14.48 -17.48 11.25
N GLN A 47 -13.23 -17.93 11.20
CA GLN A 47 -12.75 -18.84 10.15
C GLN A 47 -13.40 -20.23 10.22
N TRP A 48 -14.04 -20.56 11.35
CA TRP A 48 -14.87 -21.76 11.51
C TRP A 48 -15.99 -21.86 10.48
N PHE A 49 -16.59 -20.73 10.08
CA PHE A 49 -17.61 -20.74 9.04
C PHE A 49 -17.01 -21.12 7.68
N ALA A 50 -15.82 -20.60 7.35
CA ALA A 50 -15.09 -21.00 6.15
C ALA A 50 -14.72 -22.49 6.16
N LEU A 51 -14.37 -23.06 7.33
CA LEU A 51 -14.11 -24.50 7.49
C LEU A 51 -15.37 -25.34 7.24
N LEU A 52 -16.52 -24.92 7.79
CA LEU A 52 -17.80 -25.61 7.58
C LEU A 52 -18.22 -25.56 6.10
N VAL A 53 -18.13 -24.39 5.48
CA VAL A 53 -18.40 -24.22 4.04
C VAL A 53 -17.42 -25.06 3.21
N GLY A 54 -16.13 -25.06 3.57
CA GLY A 54 -15.10 -25.88 2.93
C GLY A 54 -15.45 -27.37 2.96
N LEU A 55 -15.79 -27.91 4.15
CA LEU A 55 -16.21 -29.32 4.32
C LEU A 55 -17.50 -29.65 3.56
N LEU A 56 -18.44 -28.69 3.52
CA LEU A 56 -19.67 -28.83 2.76
C LEU A 56 -19.38 -28.94 1.26
N LEU A 57 -18.57 -28.04 0.71
CA LEU A 57 -18.20 -28.00 -0.71
C LEU A 57 -17.27 -29.16 -1.10
N PHE A 58 -16.47 -29.66 -0.16
CA PHE A 58 -15.69 -30.88 -0.28
C PHE A 58 -15.29 -31.44 1.11
N PRO A 59 -15.62 -32.71 1.44
CA PRO A 59 -16.14 -33.74 0.55
C PRO A 59 -17.67 -33.92 0.57
N ILE A 60 -18.43 -33.23 1.42
CA ILE A 60 -19.82 -33.62 1.75
C ILE A 60 -20.76 -33.58 0.54
N LEU A 61 -20.88 -32.45 -0.16
CA LEU A 61 -21.79 -32.31 -1.31
C LEU A 61 -21.39 -33.23 -2.50
N PRO A 62 -20.11 -33.28 -2.95
CA PRO A 62 -19.74 -34.14 -4.07
C PRO A 62 -19.94 -35.63 -3.79
N VAL A 63 -19.58 -36.09 -2.58
CA VAL A 63 -19.76 -37.49 -2.17
C VAL A 63 -21.24 -37.81 -1.97
N GLY A 64 -21.99 -36.93 -1.31
CA GLY A 64 -23.44 -37.08 -1.13
C GLY A 64 -24.18 -37.20 -2.47
N TRP A 65 -23.78 -36.39 -3.47
CA TRP A 65 -24.32 -36.47 -4.82
C TRP A 65 -23.98 -37.82 -5.50
N GLU A 66 -22.77 -38.37 -5.32
CA GLU A 66 -22.43 -39.71 -5.84
C GLU A 66 -23.16 -40.83 -5.13
N LEU A 67 -23.37 -40.75 -3.81
CA LEU A 67 -24.16 -41.71 -3.06
C LEU A 67 -25.63 -41.71 -3.51
N PHE A 68 -26.22 -40.53 -3.69
CA PHE A 68 -27.59 -40.39 -4.21
C PHE A 68 -27.72 -40.94 -5.64
N HIS A 69 -26.74 -40.64 -6.51
CA HIS A 69 -26.69 -41.19 -7.85
C HIS A 69 -26.59 -42.72 -7.84
N ALA A 70 -25.71 -43.29 -6.99
CA ALA A 70 -25.58 -44.74 -6.84
C ALA A 70 -26.88 -45.38 -6.34
N TRP A 71 -27.57 -44.76 -5.40
CA TRP A 71 -28.88 -45.21 -4.92
C TRP A 71 -29.96 -45.17 -6.02
N ARG A 72 -30.01 -44.09 -6.82
CA ARG A 72 -30.94 -43.97 -7.95
C ARG A 72 -30.68 -45.03 -9.02
N MET A 73 -29.41 -45.31 -9.34
CA MET A 73 -29.05 -46.31 -10.34
C MET A 73 -29.34 -47.75 -9.91
N ARG A 74 -29.38 -48.04 -8.59
CA ARG A 74 -29.90 -49.33 -8.09
C ARG A 74 -31.36 -49.56 -8.48
N ARG A 75 -32.13 -48.51 -8.78
CA ARG A 75 -33.52 -48.57 -9.23
C ARG A 75 -33.67 -48.55 -10.77
N GLN A 76 -32.59 -48.42 -11.55
CA GLN A 76 -32.61 -48.32 -13.01
C GLN A 76 -31.41 -49.06 -13.65
N PRO A 77 -31.42 -50.41 -13.68
CA PRO A 77 -30.26 -51.22 -14.10
C PRO A 77 -29.92 -51.17 -15.61
N GLU A 78 -30.83 -50.69 -16.45
CA GLU A 78 -30.72 -50.69 -17.92
C GLU A 78 -29.73 -49.66 -18.49
N ARG A 79 -29.23 -48.70 -17.68
CA ARG A 79 -28.37 -47.61 -18.16
C ARG A 79 -26.90 -47.83 -17.84
N LYS A 80 -26.07 -48.03 -18.88
CA LYS A 80 -24.60 -48.08 -18.76
C LYS A 80 -24.03 -46.68 -18.53
N ALA A 81 -23.25 -46.50 -17.46
CA ALA A 81 -22.57 -45.24 -17.16
C ALA A 81 -21.35 -45.06 -18.08
N ILE A 82 -21.27 -43.90 -18.75
CA ILE A 82 -20.19 -43.54 -19.69
C ILE A 82 -18.89 -43.18 -18.94
N LEU A 83 -18.99 -42.61 -17.74
CA LEU A 83 -17.86 -42.14 -16.91
C LEU A 83 -17.59 -43.08 -15.73
N THR A 84 -16.33 -43.17 -15.28
CA THR A 84 -15.99 -43.93 -14.06
C THR A 84 -16.53 -43.23 -12.81
N ARG A 85 -16.53 -43.94 -11.66
CA ARG A 85 -16.91 -43.33 -10.36
C ARG A 85 -16.01 -42.15 -10.01
N LEU A 86 -14.70 -42.29 -10.25
CA LEU A 86 -13.72 -41.24 -10.00
C LEU A 86 -13.97 -40.04 -10.92
N ASP A 87 -14.21 -40.25 -12.21
CA ASP A 87 -14.45 -39.15 -13.16
C ASP A 87 -15.70 -38.33 -12.77
N ARG A 88 -16.77 -38.99 -12.32
CA ARG A 88 -17.98 -38.29 -11.84
C ARG A 88 -17.73 -37.52 -10.55
N LEU A 89 -16.97 -38.09 -9.62
CA LEU A 89 -16.64 -37.42 -8.37
C LEU A 89 -15.76 -36.19 -8.64
N VAL A 90 -14.76 -36.30 -9.52
CA VAL A 90 -13.93 -35.17 -9.94
C VAL A 90 -14.80 -34.09 -10.59
N LEU A 91 -15.62 -34.45 -11.58
CA LEU A 91 -16.46 -33.47 -12.29
C LEU A 91 -17.42 -32.73 -11.36
N ARG A 92 -18.04 -33.44 -10.40
CA ARG A 92 -18.94 -32.82 -9.42
C ARG A 92 -18.21 -31.94 -8.44
N THR A 93 -17.03 -32.35 -7.98
CA THR A 93 -16.18 -31.54 -7.10
C THR A 93 -15.77 -30.25 -7.81
N LEU A 94 -15.31 -30.34 -9.05
CA LEU A 94 -14.95 -29.19 -9.88
C LEU A 94 -16.15 -28.30 -10.18
N LEU A 95 -17.33 -28.87 -10.44
CA LEU A 95 -18.55 -28.09 -10.70
C LEU A 95 -18.99 -27.32 -9.44
N VAL A 96 -19.08 -27.99 -8.29
CA VAL A 96 -19.50 -27.37 -7.02
C VAL A 96 -18.52 -26.27 -6.62
N ASN A 97 -17.22 -26.55 -6.62
CA ASN A 97 -16.22 -25.57 -6.22
C ASN A 97 -16.02 -24.48 -7.28
N GLY A 98 -16.16 -24.80 -8.57
CA GLY A 98 -16.12 -23.83 -9.66
C GLY A 98 -17.28 -22.84 -9.59
N LEU A 99 -18.49 -23.30 -9.30
CA LEU A 99 -19.65 -22.42 -9.08
C LEU A 99 -19.47 -21.56 -7.83
N PHE A 100 -18.94 -22.13 -6.74
CA PHE A 100 -18.63 -21.37 -5.53
C PHE A 100 -17.59 -20.27 -5.79
N LEU A 101 -16.47 -20.61 -6.44
CA LEU A 101 -15.44 -19.65 -6.80
C LEU A 101 -15.98 -18.57 -7.75
N ALA A 102 -16.75 -18.95 -8.77
CA ALA A 102 -17.36 -17.98 -9.69
C ALA A 102 -18.33 -17.05 -8.96
N GLY A 103 -19.16 -17.57 -8.04
CA GLY A 103 -20.04 -16.77 -7.22
C GLY A 103 -19.28 -15.81 -6.30
N MET A 104 -18.23 -16.30 -5.64
CA MET A 104 -17.40 -15.46 -4.77
C MET A 104 -16.66 -14.38 -5.57
N LEU A 105 -16.10 -14.71 -6.74
CA LEU A 105 -15.47 -13.70 -7.61
C LEU A 105 -16.48 -12.73 -8.20
N TYR A 106 -17.75 -13.11 -8.35
CA TYR A 106 -18.81 -12.22 -8.80
C TYR A 106 -19.27 -11.24 -7.70
N PHE A 107 -19.49 -11.74 -6.48
CA PHE A 107 -20.01 -10.93 -5.36
C PHE A 107 -18.92 -10.20 -4.57
N ALA A 108 -17.69 -10.73 -4.56
CA ALA A 108 -16.57 -10.25 -3.77
C ALA A 108 -15.32 -10.01 -4.62
N HIS A 109 -15.49 -9.65 -5.91
CA HIS A 109 -14.38 -9.46 -6.86
C HIS A 109 -13.22 -8.64 -6.29
N GLY A 110 -13.52 -7.46 -5.72
CA GLY A 110 -12.52 -6.55 -5.18
C GLY A 110 -12.01 -6.89 -3.77
N THR A 111 -12.69 -7.77 -3.03
CA THR A 111 -12.33 -8.10 -1.64
C THR A 111 -11.69 -9.47 -1.49
N ALA A 112 -11.98 -10.42 -2.38
CA ALA A 112 -11.51 -11.80 -2.27
C ALA A 112 -9.99 -11.89 -2.50
N PHE A 113 -9.46 -11.33 -3.60
CA PHE A 113 -8.02 -11.29 -3.85
C PHE A 113 -7.28 -10.39 -2.86
N ARG A 114 -7.91 -9.26 -2.48
CA ARG A 114 -7.44 -8.37 -1.40
C ARG A 114 -7.24 -9.11 -0.09
N ALA A 115 -8.19 -9.95 0.30
CA ALA A 115 -8.08 -10.76 1.51
C ALA A 115 -6.94 -11.77 1.45
N LEU A 116 -6.66 -12.36 0.28
CA LEU A 116 -5.48 -13.21 0.09
C LEU A 116 -4.17 -12.43 0.23
N ALA A 117 -4.10 -11.24 -0.35
CA ALA A 117 -2.88 -10.43 -0.29
C ALA A 117 -2.58 -9.94 1.14
N VAL A 118 -3.61 -9.56 1.91
CA VAL A 118 -3.42 -8.97 3.25
C VAL A 118 -3.38 -10.03 4.35
N ARG A 119 -4.31 -10.99 4.32
CA ARG A 119 -4.51 -12.01 5.35
C ARG A 119 -4.39 -13.44 4.81
N GLY A 120 -3.80 -13.66 3.63
CA GLY A 120 -3.65 -15.01 3.06
C GLY A 120 -2.79 -15.96 3.89
N ASP A 121 -1.99 -15.43 4.82
CA ASP A 121 -1.15 -16.18 5.73
C ASP A 121 -1.71 -16.24 7.16
N TRP A 122 -2.98 -15.92 7.38
CA TRP A 122 -3.63 -15.87 8.72
C TRP A 122 -3.42 -17.13 9.56
N MET A 123 -3.29 -18.31 8.94
CA MET A 123 -3.04 -19.58 9.63
C MET A 123 -1.64 -19.67 10.26
N LEU A 124 -0.77 -18.71 9.96
CA LEU A 124 0.59 -18.58 10.49
C LEU A 124 0.70 -17.43 11.50
N ASP A 125 -0.41 -16.80 11.91
CA ASP A 125 -0.40 -15.74 12.92
C ASP A 125 0.25 -16.27 14.22
N GLY A 126 1.10 -15.44 14.84
CA GLY A 126 1.90 -15.82 16.02
C GLY A 126 3.06 -16.79 15.77
N HIS A 127 3.34 -17.16 14.51
CA HIS A 127 4.43 -18.07 14.14
C HIS A 127 5.45 -17.39 13.22
N ASP A 128 6.69 -17.21 13.71
CA ASP A 128 7.79 -16.57 12.97
C ASP A 128 9.04 -17.44 12.80
N GLY A 129 8.87 -18.75 13.02
CA GLY A 129 9.93 -19.73 12.74
C GLY A 129 10.32 -19.76 11.25
N PRO A 130 11.50 -20.31 10.90
CA PRO A 130 11.98 -20.35 9.52
C PRO A 130 10.97 -20.95 8.54
N ILE A 131 10.28 -22.02 8.93
CA ILE A 131 9.26 -22.69 8.12
C ILE A 131 8.06 -21.77 7.88
N ALA A 132 7.58 -21.08 8.91
CA ALA A 132 6.45 -20.15 8.79
C ALA A 132 6.81 -19.00 7.83
N ARG A 133 8.03 -18.45 7.93
CA ARG A 133 8.52 -17.42 6.98
C ARG A 133 8.57 -17.93 5.54
N THR A 134 9.07 -19.15 5.32
CA THR A 134 9.08 -19.74 3.97
C THR A 134 7.67 -19.95 3.43
N MET A 135 6.76 -20.54 4.22
CA MET A 135 5.38 -20.78 3.79
C MET A 135 4.65 -19.47 3.49
N ARG A 136 4.85 -18.45 4.32
CA ARG A 136 4.33 -17.09 4.11
C ARG A 136 4.80 -16.49 2.79
N GLY A 137 6.10 -16.58 2.49
CA GLY A 137 6.64 -16.14 1.20
C GLY A 137 6.02 -16.85 0.00
N TRP A 138 5.75 -18.16 0.11
CA TRP A 138 5.06 -18.91 -0.95
C TRP A 138 3.59 -18.51 -1.12
N LEU A 139 2.84 -18.37 -0.03
CA LEU A 139 1.42 -18.02 -0.05
C LEU A 139 1.22 -16.60 -0.59
N LEU A 140 1.93 -15.63 -0.03
CA LEU A 140 1.81 -14.22 -0.39
C LEU A 140 2.40 -13.97 -1.78
N GLY A 141 3.55 -14.56 -2.12
CA GLY A 141 4.11 -14.46 -3.48
C GLY A 141 3.24 -15.13 -4.56
N PHE A 142 2.37 -16.07 -4.20
CA PHE A 142 1.33 -16.58 -5.11
C PHE A 142 0.15 -15.61 -5.23
N ALA A 143 -0.31 -15.05 -4.11
CA ALA A 143 -1.37 -14.03 -4.09
C ALA A 143 -0.98 -12.80 -4.94
N ASP A 144 0.22 -12.25 -4.74
CA ASP A 144 0.73 -11.07 -5.47
C ASP A 144 0.82 -11.31 -6.99
N ARG A 145 1.07 -12.56 -7.42
CA ARG A 145 1.08 -12.93 -8.85
C ARG A 145 -0.31 -13.09 -9.44
N LEU A 146 -1.29 -13.48 -8.64
CA LEU A 146 -2.69 -13.50 -9.07
C LEU A 146 -3.23 -12.08 -9.19
N ASP A 147 -2.92 -11.23 -8.22
CA ASP A 147 -3.38 -9.84 -8.16
C ASP A 147 -2.89 -9.01 -9.35
N ARG A 148 -1.60 -9.15 -9.71
CA ARG A 148 -1.04 -8.52 -10.94
C ARG A 148 -1.72 -8.94 -12.24
N ARG A 149 -2.35 -10.12 -12.31
CA ARG A 149 -3.05 -10.58 -13.52
C ARG A 149 -4.50 -10.07 -13.59
N THR A 150 -5.03 -9.59 -12.47
CA THR A 150 -6.38 -9.05 -12.35
C THR A 150 -6.41 -7.53 -12.28
N ALA A 151 -5.27 -6.89 -12.02
CA ALA A 151 -5.09 -5.44 -12.19
C ALA A 151 -5.43 -5.07 -13.64
N VAL A 152 -6.48 -4.28 -13.81
CA VAL A 152 -6.86 -3.69 -15.09
C VAL A 152 -5.89 -2.53 -15.33
N ASP A 153 -5.29 -2.46 -16.52
CA ASP A 153 -4.50 -1.29 -16.95
C ASP A 153 -5.35 -0.03 -16.75
N ASP A 154 -4.95 0.81 -15.81
CA ASP A 154 -5.66 2.01 -15.40
C ASP A 154 -4.82 3.23 -15.79
N ASP A 155 -5.07 3.70 -17.02
CA ASP A 155 -4.36 4.78 -17.70
C ASP A 155 -4.80 6.19 -17.26
N ARG A 156 -5.58 6.32 -16.18
CA ARG A 156 -6.17 7.57 -15.68
C ARG A 156 -5.21 8.75 -15.57
N TYR A 157 -3.93 8.48 -15.30
CA TYR A 157 -2.89 9.51 -15.13
C TYR A 157 -1.75 9.42 -16.15
N GLY A 158 -1.89 8.58 -17.18
CA GLY A 158 -0.85 8.31 -18.17
C GLY A 158 0.32 7.47 -17.62
N ASP A 159 1.39 7.42 -18.39
CA ASP A 159 2.58 6.61 -18.10
C ASP A 159 3.61 7.39 -17.29
N SER A 160 4.29 6.70 -16.38
CA SER A 160 5.49 7.22 -15.71
C SER A 160 6.61 7.47 -16.71
N ASP A 161 7.48 8.44 -16.40
CA ASP A 161 8.78 8.52 -17.03
C ASP A 161 9.63 7.28 -16.69
N GLN A 162 10.57 6.95 -17.58
CA GLN A 162 11.44 5.78 -17.41
C GLN A 162 12.31 5.95 -16.16
N ALA A 163 12.24 4.96 -15.26
CA ALA A 163 13.06 4.94 -14.06
C ALA A 163 14.55 4.70 -14.39
N PRO A 164 15.47 5.16 -13.51
CA PRO A 164 16.89 4.81 -13.62
C PRO A 164 17.10 3.29 -13.55
N ASP A 165 18.18 2.78 -14.15
CA ASP A 165 18.54 1.37 -14.04
C ASP A 165 18.81 1.04 -12.56
N PRO A 166 18.19 0.01 -11.96
CA PRO A 166 18.42 -0.35 -10.57
C PRO A 166 19.89 -0.55 -10.19
N ARG A 167 20.75 -0.89 -11.17
CA ARG A 167 22.21 -1.03 -10.99
C ARG A 167 22.96 0.29 -10.79
N GLU A 168 22.32 1.42 -11.09
CA GLU A 168 22.83 2.77 -10.82
C GLU A 168 22.45 3.27 -9.41
N LEU A 169 21.58 2.54 -8.69
CA LEU A 169 21.13 2.86 -7.33
C LEU A 169 21.96 2.18 -6.23
N GLU A 170 22.97 1.36 -6.59
CA GLU A 170 23.91 0.83 -5.62
C GLU A 170 24.65 2.00 -4.96
N PRO A 171 24.56 2.18 -3.62
CA PRO A 171 25.38 3.17 -2.96
C PRO A 171 26.85 2.83 -3.23
N ALA A 172 27.65 3.83 -3.58
CA ALA A 172 29.09 3.68 -3.61
C ALA A 172 29.53 3.06 -2.27
N GLU A 173 30.04 1.84 -2.33
CA GLU A 173 30.54 1.08 -1.20
C GLU A 173 31.64 1.88 -0.48
N ASP A 174 31.29 2.55 0.62
CA ASP A 174 32.23 2.80 1.69
C ASP A 174 32.06 1.67 2.74
N GLU A 175 32.33 0.42 2.34
CA GLU A 175 32.62 -0.65 3.30
C GLU A 175 34.13 -0.61 3.63
N PRO A 176 34.53 -0.47 4.90
CA PRO A 176 35.92 -0.72 5.27
C PRO A 176 36.19 -2.23 5.20
N ALA A 177 37.34 -2.59 4.64
CA ALA A 177 37.79 -3.97 4.49
C ALA A 177 37.72 -4.78 5.81
N PRO A 178 37.43 -6.10 5.74
CA PRO A 178 37.28 -6.92 6.94
C PRO A 178 38.63 -7.12 7.63
N GLY A 179 38.86 -6.46 8.77
CA GLY A 179 40.06 -6.70 9.56
C GLY A 179 40.42 -5.75 10.70
N GLU A 180 39.79 -4.58 10.88
CA GLU A 180 40.19 -3.65 11.95
C GLU A 180 39.19 -3.59 13.13
N PRO A 181 39.68 -3.55 14.38
CA PRO A 181 38.83 -3.56 15.57
C PRO A 181 38.06 -2.24 15.70
N THR A 182 36.77 -2.38 15.99
CA THR A 182 35.82 -1.28 16.17
C THR A 182 36.28 -0.31 17.28
N PRO A 183 36.43 1.00 17.03
CA PRO A 183 36.57 1.96 18.11
C PRO A 183 35.22 2.11 18.82
N THR A 184 35.23 1.90 20.12
CA THR A 184 34.16 2.25 21.04
C THR A 184 33.87 3.76 20.96
N GLY A 185 32.82 4.12 20.25
CA GLY A 185 32.26 5.47 20.18
C GLY A 185 30.80 5.36 19.76
N ASP A 186 29.94 6.17 20.37
CA ASP A 186 28.49 6.21 20.09
C ASP A 186 28.20 6.19 18.58
N PRO A 187 27.15 5.49 18.12
CA PRO A 187 26.78 5.53 16.72
C PRO A 187 26.37 6.96 16.38
N ALA A 188 27.28 7.69 15.73
CA ALA A 188 26.93 8.92 15.03
C ALA A 188 25.89 8.53 13.99
N ALA A 189 24.66 9.00 14.19
CA ALA A 189 23.57 8.81 13.24
C ALA A 189 24.04 9.15 11.82
N PRO A 190 23.65 8.38 10.79
CA PRO A 190 23.91 8.77 9.41
C PRO A 190 23.40 10.20 9.24
N ARG A 191 24.30 11.13 8.89
CA ARG A 191 23.89 12.49 8.51
C ARG A 191 23.09 12.31 7.23
N ASP A 192 21.77 12.45 7.31
CA ASP A 192 20.92 12.55 6.13
C ASP A 192 21.51 13.63 5.20
N PRO A 193 22.00 13.26 3.99
CA PRO A 193 22.58 14.21 3.06
C PRO A 193 21.53 15.24 2.58
N SER A 194 20.24 15.00 2.82
CA SER A 194 19.13 15.86 2.43
C SER A 194 18.62 16.79 3.55
N ALA A 195 19.09 16.69 4.80
CA ALA A 195 18.60 17.54 5.91
C ALA A 195 17.05 17.67 5.94
N TRP A 196 16.35 16.58 5.62
CA TRP A 196 14.89 16.52 5.53
C TRP A 196 14.26 16.48 6.94
N PRO A 197 13.06 17.08 7.14
CA PRO A 197 12.36 17.95 6.19
C PRO A 197 12.99 19.34 6.09
N LEU A 198 12.79 20.01 4.94
CA LEU A 198 13.23 21.39 4.75
C LEU A 198 12.36 22.40 5.56
N PRO A 199 12.77 23.67 5.70
CA PRO A 199 11.91 24.67 6.33
C PRO A 199 10.62 24.90 5.54
N VAL A 200 9.48 24.88 6.26
CA VAL A 200 8.14 25.04 5.69
C VAL A 200 7.91 26.41 5.04
N ALA A 201 8.56 27.47 5.55
CA ALA A 201 8.37 28.82 5.02
C ALA A 201 8.83 28.90 3.55
N PRO A 202 7.98 29.44 2.65
CA PRO A 202 8.39 29.71 1.28
C PRO A 202 9.50 30.77 1.22
N ASP A 203 10.38 30.66 0.23
CA ASP A 203 11.43 31.66 0.02
C ASP A 203 10.83 33.02 -0.41
N PRO A 204 11.36 34.17 0.07
CA PRO A 204 10.90 35.50 -0.35
C PRO A 204 10.88 35.70 -1.86
N ALA A 205 11.80 35.09 -2.62
CA ALA A 205 11.80 35.17 -4.08
C ALA A 205 10.54 34.54 -4.72
N VAL A 206 9.93 33.57 -4.05
CA VAL A 206 8.66 32.97 -4.46
C VAL A 206 7.50 33.82 -3.97
N VAL A 207 7.50 34.24 -2.70
CA VAL A 207 6.43 35.04 -2.11
C VAL A 207 6.24 36.36 -2.86
N ASP A 208 7.33 37.08 -3.10
CA ASP A 208 7.35 38.42 -3.69
C ASP A 208 7.54 38.38 -5.22
N MET A 209 7.24 37.24 -5.86
CA MET A 209 7.41 37.10 -7.31
C MET A 209 6.48 38.07 -8.05
N PRO A 210 7.01 38.96 -8.91
CA PRO A 210 6.21 39.96 -9.61
C PRO A 210 5.32 39.30 -10.69
N GLU A 211 4.16 39.89 -10.96
CA GLU A 211 3.19 39.36 -11.94
C GLU A 211 3.79 39.19 -13.35
N GLU A 212 4.71 40.08 -13.74
CA GLU A 212 5.37 40.00 -15.05
C GLU A 212 6.25 38.74 -15.18
N ALA A 213 6.75 38.21 -14.07
CA ALA A 213 7.52 36.96 -14.04
C ALA A 213 6.63 35.71 -14.05
N GLN A 214 5.32 35.87 -13.86
CA GLN A 214 4.34 34.78 -13.73
C GLN A 214 3.43 34.62 -14.97
N THR A 215 3.87 35.15 -16.12
CA THR A 215 3.08 35.15 -17.36
C THR A 215 3.10 33.82 -18.11
N SER A 216 4.18 33.04 -17.99
CA SER A 216 4.25 31.67 -18.52
C SER A 216 5.12 30.77 -17.63
N ILE A 217 5.07 29.45 -17.89
CA ILE A 217 5.91 28.46 -17.22
C ILE A 217 7.39 28.78 -17.45
N GLU A 218 7.76 29.19 -18.66
CA GLU A 218 9.13 29.55 -19.04
C GLU A 218 9.63 30.76 -18.28
N THR A 219 8.80 31.80 -18.11
CA THR A 219 9.21 33.01 -17.38
C THR A 219 9.39 32.73 -15.89
N VAL A 220 8.54 31.89 -15.30
CA VAL A 220 8.68 31.46 -13.90
C VAL A 220 9.95 30.65 -13.70
N GLY A 221 10.17 29.63 -14.54
CA GLY A 221 11.38 28.79 -14.48
C GLY A 221 12.66 29.62 -14.63
N ALA A 222 12.70 30.53 -15.61
CA ALA A 222 13.84 31.43 -15.80
C ALA A 222 14.03 32.40 -14.62
N TYR A 223 12.94 32.96 -14.08
CA TYR A 223 12.99 33.85 -12.92
C TYR A 223 13.61 33.15 -11.70
N LEU A 224 13.21 31.91 -11.43
CA LEU A 224 13.75 31.11 -10.32
C LEU A 224 15.21 30.71 -10.58
N ALA A 225 15.53 30.22 -11.78
CA ALA A 225 16.89 29.79 -12.12
C ALA A 225 17.94 30.91 -12.01
N THR A 226 17.54 32.18 -12.21
CA THR A 226 18.45 33.33 -12.04
C THR A 226 18.71 33.72 -10.58
N ARG A 227 17.90 33.24 -9.64
CA ARG A 227 17.97 33.60 -8.20
C ARG A 227 18.56 32.52 -7.33
N PHE A 228 18.45 31.26 -7.75
CA PHE A 228 18.94 30.12 -6.99
C PHE A 228 20.06 29.42 -7.75
N THR A 229 21.29 29.51 -7.22
CA THR A 229 22.45 28.77 -7.73
C THR A 229 22.52 27.35 -7.18
N ASP A 230 22.07 27.15 -5.95
CA ASP A 230 21.90 25.84 -5.34
C ASP A 230 20.67 25.14 -5.93
N LYS A 231 20.87 24.00 -6.61
CA LYS A 231 19.79 23.29 -7.30
C LYS A 231 18.71 22.79 -6.35
N LYS A 232 19.07 22.47 -5.10
CA LYS A 232 18.11 21.98 -4.12
C LYS A 232 17.19 23.11 -3.64
N GLN A 233 17.74 24.30 -3.40
CA GLN A 233 16.95 25.51 -3.14
C GLN A 233 16.10 25.92 -4.35
N LEU A 234 16.64 25.77 -5.57
CA LEU A 234 15.87 26.01 -6.80
C LEU A 234 14.63 25.08 -6.89
N VAL A 235 14.80 23.79 -6.62
CA VAL A 235 13.69 22.83 -6.60
C VAL A 235 12.71 23.15 -5.47
N LYS A 236 13.19 23.50 -4.27
CA LYS A 236 12.31 23.98 -3.20
C LYS A 236 11.49 25.19 -3.67
N ALA A 237 12.10 26.14 -4.37
CA ALA A 237 11.39 27.31 -4.87
C ALA A 237 10.35 26.97 -5.95
N ILE A 238 10.63 25.97 -6.81
CA ILE A 238 9.65 25.43 -7.76
C ILE A 238 8.48 24.76 -7.02
N HIS A 239 8.78 23.91 -6.04
CA HIS A 239 7.79 23.28 -5.18
C HIS A 239 6.91 24.31 -4.47
N ASP A 240 7.53 25.29 -3.79
CA ASP A 240 6.84 26.36 -3.07
C ASP A 240 5.95 27.17 -4.03
N TYR A 241 6.41 27.42 -5.27
CA TYR A 241 5.61 28.09 -6.29
C TYR A 241 4.33 27.29 -6.60
N VAL A 242 4.47 25.98 -6.86
CA VAL A 242 3.31 25.12 -7.15
C VAL A 242 2.34 25.09 -5.97
N VAL A 243 2.83 24.76 -4.77
CA VAL A 243 2.03 24.64 -3.55
C VAL A 243 1.32 25.93 -3.13
N THR A 244 1.90 27.10 -3.43
CA THR A 244 1.32 28.39 -3.03
C THR A 244 0.49 29.08 -4.12
N ARG A 245 0.53 28.60 -5.37
CA ARG A 245 -0.25 29.18 -6.49
C ARG A 245 -1.35 28.26 -7.03
N MET A 246 -1.30 26.96 -6.74
CA MET A 246 -2.33 26.03 -7.18
C MET A 246 -3.44 25.87 -6.13
N GLN A 247 -4.57 25.35 -6.57
CA GLN A 247 -5.66 24.87 -5.72
C GLN A 247 -6.03 23.46 -6.17
N TYR A 248 -6.21 22.56 -5.21
CA TYR A 248 -6.65 21.21 -5.53
C TYR A 248 -8.10 21.21 -6.03
N ASP A 249 -8.37 20.50 -7.13
CA ASP A 249 -9.66 20.49 -7.81
C ASP A 249 -10.44 19.21 -7.53
N ASP A 250 -11.13 19.17 -6.38
CA ASP A 250 -11.98 18.05 -5.97
C ASP A 250 -13.09 17.75 -6.97
N ALA A 251 -13.60 18.76 -7.69
CA ALA A 251 -14.63 18.59 -8.70
C ALA A 251 -14.09 17.88 -9.95
N ALA A 252 -12.86 18.17 -10.35
CA ALA A 252 -12.18 17.40 -11.39
C ALA A 252 -11.85 15.98 -10.90
N LEU A 253 -11.42 15.81 -9.65
CA LEU A 253 -11.17 14.49 -9.08
C LEU A 253 -12.42 13.61 -9.14
N ALA A 254 -13.57 14.13 -8.67
CA ALA A 254 -14.84 13.39 -8.70
C ALA A 254 -15.25 12.97 -10.12
N LYS A 255 -14.98 13.81 -11.14
CA LYS A 255 -15.24 13.45 -12.55
C LYS A 255 -14.28 12.37 -13.06
N ILE A 256 -13.00 12.44 -12.70
CA ILE A 256 -12.00 11.41 -13.04
C ILE A 256 -12.39 10.07 -12.41
N GLU A 257 -12.77 10.08 -11.13
CA GLU A 257 -13.25 8.89 -10.42
C GLU A 257 -14.54 8.33 -11.07
N ALA A 258 -15.42 9.19 -11.57
CA ALA A 258 -16.61 8.82 -12.33
C ALA A 258 -16.35 8.44 -13.80
N LYS A 259 -15.09 8.49 -14.27
CA LYS A 259 -14.68 8.27 -15.67
C LYS A 259 -15.33 9.23 -16.67
N ASP A 260 -15.70 10.43 -16.22
CA ASP A 260 -16.25 11.50 -17.05
C ASP A 260 -15.12 12.38 -17.64
N TYR A 261 -14.22 11.75 -18.40
CA TYR A 261 -13.04 12.42 -18.95
C TYR A 261 -13.41 13.53 -19.94
N ALA A 262 -14.53 13.40 -20.64
CA ALA A 262 -14.99 14.41 -21.60
C ALA A 262 -15.32 15.77 -20.94
N ASN A 263 -15.75 15.75 -19.67
CA ASN A 263 -16.07 16.97 -18.91
C ASN A 263 -15.02 17.31 -17.84
N THR A 264 -13.91 16.58 -17.82
CA THR A 264 -12.79 16.80 -16.90
C THR A 264 -11.87 17.89 -17.48
N PRO A 265 -11.56 18.95 -16.73
CA PRO A 265 -10.57 19.93 -17.16
C PRO A 265 -9.21 19.29 -17.44
N SER A 266 -8.49 19.80 -18.44
CA SER A 266 -7.15 19.30 -18.79
C SER A 266 -6.18 19.39 -17.61
N GLN A 267 -5.38 18.33 -17.43
CA GLN A 267 -4.31 18.25 -16.44
C GLN A 267 -2.92 18.51 -17.05
N GLU A 268 -2.86 18.97 -18.31
CA GLU A 268 -1.60 19.38 -18.94
C GLU A 268 -1.07 20.68 -18.33
N ALA A 269 0.26 20.80 -18.25
CA ALA A 269 0.93 21.84 -17.47
C ALA A 269 0.49 23.27 -17.84
N GLU A 270 0.36 23.59 -19.13
CA GLU A 270 -0.07 24.91 -19.60
C GLU A 270 -1.51 25.24 -19.19
N ALA A 271 -2.41 24.25 -19.27
CA ALA A 271 -3.80 24.41 -18.87
C ALA A 271 -3.92 24.58 -17.35
N VAL A 272 -3.16 23.80 -16.59
CA VAL A 272 -3.08 23.89 -15.13
C VAL A 272 -2.49 25.23 -14.69
N PHE A 273 -1.40 25.66 -15.31
CA PHE A 273 -0.77 26.95 -15.04
C PHE A 273 -1.73 28.12 -15.28
N ALA A 274 -2.46 28.11 -16.40
CA ALA A 274 -3.43 29.15 -16.72
C ALA A 274 -4.62 29.15 -15.75
N ARG A 275 -5.08 27.97 -15.34
CA ARG A 275 -6.27 27.80 -14.49
C ARG A 275 -6.00 27.94 -12.99
N ARG A 276 -4.76 27.73 -12.56
CA ARG A 276 -4.34 27.68 -11.15
C ARG A 276 -5.09 26.63 -10.31
N ALA A 277 -5.56 25.57 -10.95
CA ALA A 277 -6.22 24.45 -10.28
C ALA A 277 -5.98 23.12 -11.01
N ALA A 278 -5.83 22.03 -10.26
CA ALA A 278 -5.52 20.70 -10.78
C ALA A 278 -5.80 19.59 -9.77
N VAL A 279 -5.78 18.33 -10.24
CA VAL A 279 -5.57 17.16 -9.37
C VAL A 279 -4.09 16.76 -9.38
N CYS A 280 -3.71 15.70 -8.65
CA CYS A 280 -2.33 15.24 -8.50
C CYS A 280 -1.52 15.19 -9.81
N ALA A 281 -2.09 14.64 -10.89
CA ALA A 281 -1.43 14.60 -12.19
C ALA A 281 -1.06 15.97 -12.74
N GLY A 282 -1.91 16.99 -12.55
CA GLY A 282 -1.62 18.34 -13.00
C GLY A 282 -0.55 19.05 -12.15
N TYR A 283 -0.53 18.80 -10.84
CA TYR A 283 0.57 19.25 -9.96
C TYR A 283 1.91 18.68 -10.43
N ALA A 284 1.95 17.36 -10.62
CA ALA A 284 3.16 16.65 -11.00
C ALA A 284 3.65 17.05 -12.41
N LYS A 285 2.74 17.24 -13.38
CA LYS A 285 3.10 17.75 -14.73
C LYS A 285 3.60 19.19 -14.70
N LEU A 286 2.99 20.05 -13.88
CA LEU A 286 3.45 21.43 -13.71
C LEU A 286 4.85 21.49 -13.10
N MET A 287 5.15 20.64 -12.09
CA MET A 287 6.49 20.49 -11.53
C MET A 287 7.51 20.11 -12.60
N VAL A 288 7.21 19.13 -13.45
CA VAL A 288 8.08 18.73 -14.59
C VAL A 288 8.33 19.90 -15.54
N ALA A 289 7.27 20.61 -15.93
CA ALA A 289 7.38 21.72 -16.88
C ALA A 289 8.20 22.90 -16.31
N LEU A 290 8.02 23.24 -15.04
CA LEU A 290 8.81 24.25 -14.34
C LEU A 290 10.26 23.81 -14.14
N GLY A 291 10.50 22.55 -13.79
CA GLY A 291 11.84 21.96 -13.71
C GLY A 291 12.59 22.11 -15.03
N LYS A 292 11.96 21.70 -16.13
CA LYS A 292 12.49 21.85 -17.48
C LYS A 292 12.83 23.31 -17.82
N ALA A 293 11.93 24.24 -17.51
CA ALA A 293 12.16 25.67 -17.72
C ALA A 293 13.28 26.25 -16.86
N ALA A 294 13.51 25.68 -15.67
CA ALA A 294 14.56 26.08 -14.74
C ALA A 294 15.90 25.32 -14.93
N GLY A 295 15.96 24.34 -15.84
CA GLY A 295 17.15 23.53 -16.08
C GLY A 295 17.39 22.43 -15.03
N VAL A 296 16.33 21.94 -14.40
CA VAL A 296 16.36 20.80 -13.46
C VAL A 296 15.55 19.63 -14.02
N GLU A 297 16.13 18.43 -13.96
CA GLU A 297 15.48 17.20 -14.40
C GLU A 297 14.53 16.69 -13.32
N ILE A 298 13.23 16.76 -13.60
CA ILE A 298 12.15 16.24 -12.76
C ILE A 298 11.37 15.24 -13.60
N ALA A 299 11.22 14.02 -13.09
CA ALA A 299 10.44 12.95 -13.68
C ALA A 299 8.99 12.96 -13.16
N TYR A 300 8.06 12.57 -14.03
CA TYR A 300 6.68 12.27 -13.68
C TYR A 300 6.56 10.80 -13.25
N VAL A 301 5.98 10.56 -12.08
CA VAL A 301 5.82 9.22 -11.50
C VAL A 301 4.35 8.97 -11.19
N THR A 302 3.87 7.79 -11.55
CA THR A 302 2.52 7.29 -11.25
C THR A 302 2.58 6.04 -10.40
N GLY A 303 1.51 5.80 -9.66
CA GLY A 303 1.37 4.61 -8.85
C GLY A 303 0.15 4.70 -7.95
N TRP A 304 0.30 4.24 -6.72
CA TRP A 304 -0.77 4.17 -5.75
C TRP A 304 -0.37 4.77 -4.40
N ILE A 305 -1.35 5.33 -3.71
CA ILE A 305 -1.18 5.89 -2.37
C ILE A 305 -2.14 5.30 -1.35
N ARG A 306 -1.69 5.17 -0.10
CA ARG A 306 -2.54 4.84 1.05
C ARG A 306 -2.60 6.03 2.00
N ASP A 307 -3.68 6.78 1.91
CA ASP A 307 -3.88 7.93 2.78
C ASP A 307 -4.48 7.50 4.14
N ALA A 308 -3.62 7.55 5.15
CA ALA A 308 -3.96 7.29 6.54
C ALA A 308 -4.99 8.28 7.10
N GLN A 309 -5.00 9.53 6.61
CA GLN A 309 -5.94 10.57 7.01
C GLN A 309 -7.31 10.39 6.34
N ARG A 310 -7.36 9.98 5.06
CA ARG A 310 -8.64 9.69 4.37
C ARG A 310 -9.42 8.58 5.05
N ARG A 311 -8.75 7.58 5.66
CA ARG A 311 -9.42 6.54 6.45
C ARG A 311 -10.27 7.12 7.59
N LEU A 312 -9.87 8.26 8.15
CA LEU A 312 -10.62 8.97 9.20
C LEU A 312 -11.93 9.59 8.70
N ALA A 313 -12.08 9.75 7.39
CA ALA A 313 -13.15 10.53 6.75
C ALA A 313 -14.22 9.67 6.04
N VAL A 314 -14.03 8.35 5.90
CA VAL A 314 -14.97 7.48 5.16
C VAL A 314 -16.03 6.88 6.10
N ASP A 315 -17.30 7.02 5.72
CA ASP A 315 -18.44 6.29 6.28
C ASP A 315 -18.59 4.89 5.62
N ASP A 316 -19.59 4.10 6.01
CA ASP A 316 -19.84 2.69 5.62
C ASP A 316 -19.86 2.37 4.09
N ALA A 317 -19.59 3.35 3.22
CA ALA A 317 -19.59 3.27 1.76
C ALA A 317 -18.33 2.65 1.12
N GLY A 318 -17.37 2.16 1.92
CA GLY A 318 -16.31 1.26 1.44
C GLY A 318 -14.92 1.87 1.46
N VAL A 319 -14.00 1.12 2.06
CA VAL A 319 -12.56 1.41 2.01
C VAL A 319 -12.15 1.49 0.53
N PRO A 320 -11.47 2.56 0.08
CA PRO A 320 -10.90 2.63 -1.26
C PRO A 320 -10.10 1.35 -1.60
N ASP A 321 -9.94 1.09 -2.89
CA ASP A 321 -9.10 0.01 -3.40
C ASP A 321 -7.78 -0.06 -2.59
N LEU A 322 -7.44 -1.24 -2.05
CA LEU A 322 -6.23 -1.37 -1.22
C LEU A 322 -4.97 -1.30 -2.05
N ALA A 323 -5.06 -1.36 -3.39
CA ALA A 323 -3.97 -0.91 -4.25
C ALA A 323 -3.47 0.47 -3.78
N GLY A 324 -4.39 1.28 -3.25
CA GLY A 324 -4.25 2.68 -2.96
C GLY A 324 -5.12 3.47 -3.93
N VAL A 325 -5.30 4.75 -3.67
CA VAL A 325 -5.87 5.64 -4.68
C VAL A 325 -4.79 5.80 -5.76
N ARG A 326 -5.15 5.73 -7.05
CA ARG A 326 -4.19 6.05 -8.10
C ARG A 326 -3.70 7.48 -7.87
N HIS A 327 -2.41 7.72 -8.05
CA HIS A 327 -1.80 9.01 -7.76
C HIS A 327 -0.64 9.29 -8.69
N ALA A 328 -0.26 10.56 -8.74
CA ALA A 328 0.87 11.02 -9.52
C ALA A 328 1.69 12.03 -8.71
N TRP A 329 3.01 11.86 -8.74
CA TRP A 329 4.00 12.67 -8.03
C TRP A 329 5.27 12.78 -8.89
N ASN A 330 6.38 13.19 -8.29
CA ASN A 330 7.63 13.41 -9.00
C ASN A 330 8.84 12.75 -8.34
N ALA A 331 9.89 12.58 -9.15
CA ALA A 331 11.24 12.41 -8.66
C ALA A 331 12.14 13.47 -9.30
N VAL A 332 13.14 13.98 -8.60
CA VAL A 332 14.07 14.98 -9.12
C VAL A 332 15.52 14.49 -9.05
N LYS A 333 16.30 14.78 -10.09
CA LYS A 333 17.71 14.42 -10.14
C LYS A 333 18.59 15.58 -9.68
N LEU A 334 19.32 15.38 -8.59
CA LEU A 334 20.32 16.30 -8.05
C LEU A 334 21.63 15.56 -7.82
N ASP A 335 22.73 16.07 -8.38
CA ASP A 335 24.08 15.49 -8.27
C ASP A 335 24.09 13.97 -8.53
N ASP A 336 23.50 13.59 -9.66
CA ASP A 336 23.33 12.20 -10.13
C ASP A 336 22.54 11.26 -9.23
N ARG A 337 21.82 11.80 -8.24
CA ARG A 337 20.92 11.04 -7.36
C ARG A 337 19.48 11.51 -7.52
N TRP A 338 18.56 10.55 -7.46
CA TRP A 338 17.12 10.82 -7.50
C TRP A 338 16.55 11.00 -6.10
N TYR A 339 15.59 11.90 -5.97
CA TYR A 339 14.89 12.19 -4.73
C TYR A 339 13.39 12.32 -5.00
N LEU A 340 12.55 11.86 -4.07
CA LEU A 340 11.09 11.83 -4.23
C LEU A 340 10.46 13.16 -3.81
N ILE A 341 9.46 13.60 -4.57
CA ILE A 341 8.70 14.81 -4.32
C ILE A 341 7.20 14.56 -4.57
N ASP A 342 6.32 14.99 -3.68
CA ASP A 342 4.89 15.13 -3.96
C ASP A 342 4.35 16.49 -3.50
N ALA A 343 4.27 17.43 -4.45
CA ALA A 343 3.72 18.77 -4.22
C ALA A 343 2.21 18.75 -3.92
N THR A 344 1.49 17.68 -4.26
CA THR A 344 0.05 17.58 -4.00
C THR A 344 -0.22 17.39 -2.51
N TRP A 345 0.55 16.53 -1.85
CA TRP A 345 0.37 16.23 -0.43
C TRP A 345 1.00 17.28 0.49
N ASP A 346 1.89 18.12 -0.05
CA ASP A 346 2.37 19.33 0.62
C ASP A 346 1.46 20.55 0.38
N ASP A 347 0.43 20.42 -0.48
CA ASP A 347 -0.59 21.46 -0.67
C ASP A 347 -1.54 21.52 0.52
N PRO A 348 -1.72 22.71 1.12
CA PRO A 348 -2.53 22.85 2.31
C PRO A 348 -4.01 22.50 2.20
N THR A 349 -4.66 22.53 1.03
CA THR A 349 -6.14 22.43 0.87
C THR A 349 -6.96 22.84 2.12
N GLY A 350 -6.81 24.10 2.56
CA GLY A 350 -7.45 24.64 3.77
C GLY A 350 -6.57 24.77 5.03
N GLY A 351 -5.28 24.39 4.95
CA GLY A 351 -4.26 24.46 6.01
C GLY A 351 -3.06 25.35 5.68
N LYS A 352 -1.88 25.01 6.23
CA LYS A 352 -0.59 25.63 5.87
C LYS A 352 0.23 24.64 5.03
N PRO A 353 0.97 25.13 4.01
CA PRO A 353 1.90 24.28 3.26
C PRO A 353 2.80 23.47 4.18
N THR A 354 3.19 22.28 3.74
CA THR A 354 4.22 21.47 4.38
C THR A 354 5.38 21.24 3.42
N THR A 355 6.41 20.54 3.90
CA THR A 355 7.55 20.07 3.10
C THR A 355 7.85 18.61 3.45
N THR A 356 6.86 17.91 3.96
CA THR A 356 6.93 16.50 4.36
C THR A 356 7.20 15.64 3.13
N TYR A 357 6.63 16.03 2.00
CA TYR A 357 6.74 15.33 0.73
C TYR A 357 7.79 15.94 -0.21
N LEU A 358 8.63 16.86 0.27
CA LEU A 358 9.72 17.46 -0.51
C LEU A 358 11.07 16.85 -0.14
N PHE A 359 11.64 16.02 -1.03
CA PHE A 359 12.86 15.23 -0.81
C PHE A 359 12.69 14.14 0.25
N THR A 360 11.51 13.53 0.34
CA THR A 360 11.20 12.49 1.31
C THR A 360 12.16 11.30 1.17
N PRO A 361 12.78 10.84 2.28
CA PRO A 361 13.56 9.62 2.28
C PRO A 361 12.76 8.45 1.70
N PRO A 362 13.31 7.66 0.76
CA PRO A 362 12.54 6.63 0.06
C PRO A 362 11.85 5.61 0.97
N GLY A 363 12.51 5.19 2.05
CA GLY A 363 11.91 4.28 3.04
C GLY A 363 10.74 4.87 3.83
N LEU A 364 10.68 6.20 3.98
CA LEU A 364 9.52 6.88 4.58
C LEU A 364 8.40 7.05 3.56
N MET A 365 8.75 7.44 2.33
CA MET A 365 7.80 7.59 1.21
C MET A 365 7.08 6.27 0.91
N ALA A 366 7.78 5.15 1.05
CA ALA A 366 7.21 3.81 0.86
C ALA A 366 6.08 3.45 1.84
N TYR A 367 5.89 4.19 2.95
CA TYR A 367 4.77 3.93 3.87
C TYR A 367 3.41 4.17 3.22
N ASP A 368 3.31 5.19 2.37
CA ASP A 368 2.05 5.60 1.76
C ASP A 368 2.12 5.83 0.25
N HIS A 369 3.28 5.72 -0.40
CA HIS A 369 3.43 5.79 -1.86
C HIS A 369 4.08 4.51 -2.42
N LEU A 370 3.43 3.90 -3.40
CA LEU A 370 3.94 2.77 -4.18
C LEU A 370 3.93 3.11 -5.67
N PRO A 371 5.09 3.32 -6.31
CA PRO A 371 5.15 3.55 -7.75
C PRO A 371 4.77 2.30 -8.55
N GLU A 372 4.27 2.54 -9.76
CA GLU A 372 3.97 1.49 -10.73
C GLU A 372 5.24 0.78 -11.22
N ASP A 373 6.29 1.56 -11.52
CA ASP A 373 7.63 1.02 -11.69
C ASP A 373 8.35 0.94 -10.34
N SER A 374 8.67 -0.28 -9.91
CA SER A 374 9.38 -0.54 -8.65
C SER A 374 10.74 0.18 -8.54
N ALA A 375 11.39 0.54 -9.64
CA ALA A 375 12.66 1.27 -9.61
C ALA A 375 12.49 2.69 -9.05
N TRP A 376 11.31 3.30 -9.18
CA TRP A 376 11.01 4.60 -8.56
C TRP A 376 10.85 4.53 -7.03
N GLN A 377 10.91 3.34 -6.42
CA GLN A 377 10.98 3.25 -4.96
C GLN A 377 12.32 3.69 -4.41
N LEU A 378 13.36 3.80 -5.24
CA LEU A 378 14.70 4.28 -4.86
C LEU A 378 15.28 3.59 -3.61
N VAL A 379 14.97 2.31 -3.44
CA VAL A 379 15.50 1.42 -2.39
C VAL A 379 16.14 0.19 -3.03
N ALA A 380 17.10 -0.42 -2.33
CA ALA A 380 17.81 -1.60 -2.80
C ALA A 380 16.87 -2.82 -2.97
N ASP A 381 15.91 -2.97 -2.04
CA ASP A 381 14.93 -4.05 -2.05
C ASP A 381 13.51 -3.47 -2.17
N PRO A 382 12.99 -3.27 -3.40
CA PRO A 382 11.64 -2.75 -3.61
C PRO A 382 10.57 -3.67 -3.02
N ILE A 383 9.56 -3.07 -2.39
CA ILE A 383 8.40 -3.78 -1.85
C ILE A 383 7.39 -4.07 -2.95
N SER A 384 6.70 -5.21 -2.84
CA SER A 384 5.58 -5.53 -3.73
C SER A 384 4.33 -4.76 -3.34
N LEU A 385 3.33 -4.71 -4.22
CA LEU A 385 2.00 -4.23 -3.86
C LEU A 385 1.42 -4.97 -2.65
N GLY A 386 1.65 -6.29 -2.58
CA GLY A 386 1.24 -7.10 -1.42
C GLY A 386 1.90 -6.62 -0.12
N ASP A 387 3.20 -6.36 -0.14
CA ASP A 387 3.92 -5.85 1.05
C ASP A 387 3.45 -4.45 1.41
N PHE A 388 3.25 -3.59 0.42
CA PHE A 388 2.70 -2.26 0.58
C PHE A 388 1.32 -2.28 1.24
N VAL A 389 0.41 -3.18 0.87
CA VAL A 389 -0.91 -3.25 1.55
C VAL A 389 -0.85 -3.86 2.95
N ARG A 390 0.12 -4.75 3.19
CA ARG A 390 0.31 -5.43 4.47
C ARG A 390 0.99 -4.58 5.51
N GLN A 391 1.84 -3.63 5.12
CA GLN A 391 2.55 -2.79 6.08
C GLN A 391 1.58 -1.86 6.84
N PRO A 392 1.93 -1.42 8.07
CA PRO A 392 1.18 -0.44 8.85
C PRO A 392 0.78 0.80 8.05
N LEU A 393 -0.37 1.38 8.38
CA LEU A 393 -0.87 2.59 7.72
C LEU A 393 -0.24 3.81 8.38
N LEU A 394 0.97 4.15 7.94
CA LEU A 394 1.75 5.30 8.40
C LEU A 394 1.90 6.32 7.28
N SER A 395 2.35 7.52 7.64
CA SER A 395 2.84 8.50 6.67
C SER A 395 4.28 8.93 6.98
N PRO A 396 5.02 9.52 6.02
CA PRO A 396 6.35 10.07 6.24
C PRO A 396 6.48 11.01 7.43
N SER A 397 5.39 11.65 7.88
CA SER A 397 5.41 12.58 9.01
C SER A 397 5.96 11.95 10.30
N ILE A 398 5.86 10.62 10.46
CA ILE A 398 6.49 9.90 11.58
C ILE A 398 8.00 10.17 11.67
N GLY A 399 8.68 10.26 10.51
CA GLY A 399 10.10 10.52 10.41
C GLY A 399 10.49 11.95 10.79
N GLU A 400 9.60 12.94 10.60
CA GLU A 400 9.84 14.33 11.03
C GLU A 400 10.05 14.42 12.54
N TYR A 401 9.32 13.59 13.29
CA TYR A 401 9.45 13.48 14.75
C TYR A 401 10.59 12.55 15.18
N GLY A 402 11.35 12.00 14.23
CA GLY A 402 12.42 11.04 14.49
C GLY A 402 11.92 9.72 15.08
N LEU A 403 10.69 9.33 14.72
CA LEU A 403 10.05 8.10 15.15
C LEU A 403 10.14 7.03 14.06
N SER A 404 10.28 5.77 14.46
CA SER A 404 10.12 4.63 13.56
C SER A 404 9.33 3.51 14.24
N LEU A 405 8.47 2.85 13.47
CA LEU A 405 7.66 1.75 13.98
C LEU A 405 8.48 0.46 14.02
N VAL A 406 8.56 -0.14 15.21
CA VAL A 406 9.24 -1.41 15.45
C VAL A 406 8.24 -2.56 15.37
N GLU A 407 7.13 -2.45 16.11
CA GLU A 407 6.05 -3.44 16.12
C GLU A 407 4.70 -2.73 16.31
N PRO A 408 3.62 -3.21 15.67
CA PRO A 408 3.55 -4.36 14.77
C PRO A 408 4.08 -4.04 13.36
N THR A 409 4.40 -5.09 12.61
CA THR A 409 4.86 -4.99 11.22
C THR A 409 3.73 -5.12 10.19
N ARG A 410 2.46 -5.06 10.65
CA ARG A 410 1.27 -5.22 9.81
C ARG A 410 0.23 -4.13 10.02
N SER A 411 -0.54 -3.84 8.98
CA SER A 411 -1.70 -2.93 8.98
C SER A 411 -2.83 -3.39 9.88
N GLN A 412 -2.97 -4.70 10.08
CA GLN A 412 -3.96 -5.30 10.97
C GLN A 412 -3.34 -6.38 11.84
N ILE A 413 -3.64 -6.34 13.14
CA ILE A 413 -3.25 -7.35 14.13
C ILE A 413 -4.46 -7.90 14.90
N SER A 414 -4.31 -9.10 15.44
CA SER A 414 -5.30 -9.71 16.33
C SER A 414 -4.70 -9.87 17.73
N VAL A 415 -5.46 -9.51 18.77
CA VAL A 415 -5.00 -9.52 20.17
C VAL A 415 -6.09 -10.07 21.10
N GLU A 416 -5.69 -10.52 22.29
CA GLU A 416 -6.60 -10.93 23.37
C GLU A 416 -6.69 -9.80 24.40
N GLY A 417 -7.55 -8.81 24.15
CA GLY A 417 -7.85 -7.71 25.08
C GLY A 417 -6.79 -6.61 25.25
N GLU A 418 -5.52 -6.84 24.88
CA GLU A 418 -4.46 -5.83 24.99
C GLU A 418 -3.63 -5.72 23.71
N ALA A 419 -3.54 -4.51 23.16
CA ALA A 419 -2.69 -4.21 22.01
C ALA A 419 -1.42 -3.46 22.44
N THR A 420 -0.27 -3.87 21.87
CA THR A 420 1.02 -3.21 22.10
C THR A 420 1.61 -2.71 20.80
N ILE A 421 2.04 -1.44 20.79
CA ILE A 421 2.78 -0.81 19.70
C ILE A 421 4.13 -0.33 20.27
N VAL A 422 5.21 -0.57 19.55
CA VAL A 422 6.57 -0.19 19.93
C VAL A 422 7.16 0.70 18.85
N LEU A 423 7.60 1.89 19.27
CA LEU A 423 8.26 2.87 18.42
C LEU A 423 9.70 3.08 18.92
N ASP A 424 10.67 3.20 18.02
CA ASP A 424 11.93 3.86 18.37
C ASP A 424 11.67 5.37 18.44
N ASN A 425 12.20 5.98 19.50
CA ASN A 425 12.07 7.39 19.82
C ASN A 425 13.42 7.96 20.31
N PRO A 426 14.47 7.95 19.46
CA PRO A 426 15.80 8.43 19.81
C PRO A 426 15.88 9.92 20.15
N HIS A 427 14.91 10.72 19.68
CA HIS A 427 14.88 12.17 19.82
C HIS A 427 13.86 12.68 20.85
N GLY A 428 13.21 11.78 21.60
CA GLY A 428 12.34 12.18 22.72
C GLY A 428 11.03 12.86 22.32
N ALA A 429 10.51 12.61 21.11
CA ALA A 429 9.23 13.14 20.69
C ALA A 429 8.10 12.76 21.65
N ALA A 430 7.18 13.70 21.89
CA ALA A 430 5.97 13.44 22.65
C ALA A 430 4.98 12.67 21.78
N ILE A 431 4.43 11.60 22.35
CA ILE A 431 3.51 10.69 21.65
C ILE A 431 2.22 10.56 22.45
N SER A 432 1.10 10.54 21.75
CA SER A 432 -0.19 10.14 22.28
C SER A 432 -0.83 9.11 21.35
N ALA A 433 -1.64 8.23 21.91
CA ALA A 433 -2.41 7.29 21.13
C ALA A 433 -3.82 7.11 21.70
N VAL A 434 -4.77 6.90 20.79
CA VAL A 434 -6.18 6.63 21.12
C VAL A 434 -6.68 5.47 20.28
N ALA A 435 -7.37 4.54 20.92
CA ALA A 435 -8.11 3.49 20.23
C ALA A 435 -9.56 3.96 20.01
N ARG A 436 -10.08 3.72 18.81
CA ARG A 436 -11.46 3.99 18.42
C ARG A 436 -12.05 2.74 17.84
N ARG A 437 -13.35 2.47 18.03
CA ARG A 437 -13.99 1.37 17.28
C ARG A 437 -13.97 1.69 15.78
N ASP A 438 -13.59 0.71 14.96
CA ASP A 438 -13.54 0.87 13.50
C ASP A 438 -14.95 1.17 12.97
N GLY A 439 -15.08 2.12 12.04
CA GLY A 439 -16.38 2.57 11.48
C GLY A 439 -17.15 3.64 12.28
N GLU A 440 -16.73 4.03 13.48
CA GLU A 440 -17.40 5.11 14.24
C GLU A 440 -16.90 6.51 13.87
N GLN A 441 -17.82 7.41 13.48
CA GLN A 441 -17.50 8.77 13.00
C GLN A 441 -16.64 9.60 13.96
N ALA A 442 -15.73 10.39 13.37
CA ALA A 442 -14.70 11.18 14.05
C ALA A 442 -15.21 12.08 15.20
N SER A 443 -16.46 12.54 15.14
CA SER A 443 -17.07 13.56 16.00
C SER A 443 -17.47 13.10 17.41
N ASP A 444 -17.57 11.79 17.67
CA ASP A 444 -17.89 11.30 19.01
C ASP A 444 -16.61 11.14 19.85
N ALA A 445 -16.42 12.03 20.83
CA ALA A 445 -15.31 11.96 21.77
C ALA A 445 -15.52 10.88 22.85
N SER A 446 -16.75 10.39 23.03
CA SER A 446 -17.11 9.42 24.07
C SER A 446 -16.70 7.98 23.76
N THR A 447 -16.31 7.70 22.51
CA THR A 447 -15.91 6.35 22.08
C THR A 447 -14.39 6.14 21.96
N ARG A 448 -13.60 7.15 22.34
CA ARG A 448 -12.13 7.10 22.30
C ARG A 448 -11.56 6.53 23.60
N THR A 449 -10.83 5.42 23.50
CA THR A 449 -10.07 4.87 24.62
C THR A 449 -8.63 5.37 24.56
N ARG A 450 -8.18 6.10 25.59
CA ARG A 450 -6.80 6.59 25.64
C ARG A 450 -5.85 5.44 25.92
N CYS A 451 -4.81 5.30 25.10
CA CYS A 451 -3.77 4.32 25.32
C CYS A 451 -2.71 4.83 26.30
N LYS A 452 -2.11 3.90 27.05
CA LYS A 452 -0.99 4.18 27.93
C LYS A 452 0.29 4.29 27.11
N VAL A 453 1.01 5.41 27.25
CA VAL A 453 2.27 5.66 26.55
C VAL A 453 3.41 5.70 27.57
N VAL A 454 4.42 4.86 27.39
CA VAL A 454 5.60 4.78 28.26
C VAL A 454 6.86 4.87 27.41
N THR A 455 7.66 5.91 27.63
CA THR A 455 8.96 6.08 26.97
C THR A 455 10.08 5.71 27.92
N ALA A 456 10.94 4.77 27.51
CA ALA A 456 12.12 4.35 28.26
C ALA A 456 13.28 4.08 27.30
N ALA A 457 14.48 4.60 27.63
CA ALA A 457 15.72 4.34 26.90
C ALA A 457 15.59 4.44 25.37
N LYS A 458 15.04 5.56 24.86
CA LYS A 458 14.82 5.83 23.43
C LYS A 458 13.80 4.92 22.73
N ARG A 459 12.99 4.15 23.46
CA ARG A 459 11.82 3.44 22.92
C ARG A 459 10.54 3.90 23.60
N THR A 460 9.49 4.02 22.81
CA THR A 460 8.14 4.29 23.30
C THR A 460 7.28 3.05 23.12
N ARG A 461 6.69 2.57 24.21
CA ARG A 461 5.68 1.52 24.20
C ARG A 461 4.30 2.14 24.42
N ILE A 462 3.38 1.87 23.51
CA ILE A 462 1.98 2.21 23.61
C ILE A 462 1.22 0.93 23.91
N THR A 463 0.38 0.96 24.95
CA THR A 463 -0.47 -0.17 25.34
C THR A 463 -1.91 0.30 25.40
N CYS A 464 -2.81 -0.41 24.72
CA CYS A 464 -4.24 -0.11 24.67
C CYS A 464 -5.03 -1.32 25.18
N ASP A 465 -5.79 -1.14 26.26
CA ASP A 465 -6.77 -2.12 26.72
C ASP A 465 -8.03 -2.01 25.86
N LEU A 466 -8.40 -3.09 25.17
CA LEU A 466 -9.48 -3.14 24.20
C LEU A 466 -10.54 -4.14 24.65
N SER A 467 -11.81 -3.77 24.47
CA SER A 467 -12.92 -4.71 24.61
C SER A 467 -13.04 -5.57 23.35
N GLU A 468 -13.89 -6.60 23.35
CA GLU A 468 -14.14 -7.38 22.14
C GLU A 468 -14.65 -6.46 21.00
N GLY A 469 -14.05 -6.61 19.82
CA GLY A 469 -14.39 -5.87 18.61
C GLY A 469 -13.20 -5.33 17.82
N GLU A 470 -13.51 -4.47 16.86
CA GLU A 470 -12.54 -3.87 15.94
C GLU A 470 -12.19 -2.47 16.37
N PHE A 471 -10.90 -2.16 16.35
CA PHE A 471 -10.38 -0.86 16.74
C PHE A 471 -9.36 -0.35 15.75
N GLU A 472 -9.33 0.97 15.57
CA GLU A 472 -8.22 1.70 15.00
C GLU A 472 -7.46 2.40 16.13
N ILE A 473 -6.20 2.03 16.32
CA ILE A 473 -5.29 2.74 17.23
C ILE A 473 -4.59 3.83 16.43
N GLN A 474 -4.95 5.08 16.72
CA GLN A 474 -4.42 6.27 16.09
C GLN A 474 -3.26 6.82 16.90
N MET A 475 -2.18 7.18 16.23
CA MET A 475 -0.96 7.71 16.83
C MET A 475 -0.76 9.17 16.44
N PHE A 476 -0.35 9.97 17.42
CA PHE A 476 -0.08 11.38 17.24
C PHE A 476 1.25 11.77 17.89
N ALA A 477 2.00 12.69 17.28
CA ALA A 477 3.31 13.10 17.74
C ALA A 477 3.51 14.63 17.74
N ALA A 478 4.48 15.08 18.53
CA ALA A 478 5.01 16.46 18.55
C ALA A 478 6.48 16.48 19.00
N HIS A 479 7.24 17.50 18.58
CA HIS A 479 8.63 17.69 19.02
C HIS A 479 8.75 18.04 20.52
N GLU A 480 9.78 17.52 21.20
CA GLU A 480 10.00 17.73 22.64
C GLU A 480 10.15 19.22 23.02
N ALA A 481 10.75 20.06 22.18
CA ALA A 481 10.90 21.49 22.49
C ALA A 481 9.53 22.21 22.61
N ALA A 482 8.53 21.76 21.85
CA ALA A 482 7.15 22.26 21.97
C ALA A 482 6.51 21.85 23.30
N THR A 483 7.09 20.88 24.01
CA THR A 483 6.54 20.35 25.27
C THR A 483 6.86 21.11 26.53
N ARG A 484 7.84 22.01 26.47
CA ARG A 484 8.22 22.82 27.63
C ARG A 484 7.74 24.27 27.55
N ALA A 485 7.22 24.71 26.40
CA ALA A 485 6.76 26.07 26.17
C ALA A 485 5.24 26.14 26.03
N ALA A 486 4.57 26.54 27.12
CA ALA A 486 3.22 27.12 27.15
C ALA A 486 2.00 26.26 26.67
N GLY A 487 1.27 25.67 27.62
CA GLY A 487 -0.20 25.78 27.65
C GLY A 487 -1.08 24.95 26.71
N GLY A 488 -0.53 24.07 25.86
CA GLY A 488 -1.33 23.10 25.08
C GLY A 488 -0.72 22.77 23.72
N TYR A 489 -0.88 21.52 23.26
CA TYR A 489 -0.32 21.03 21.99
C TYR A 489 -1.36 20.97 20.88
N SER A 490 -0.89 21.19 19.65
CA SER A 490 -1.43 20.53 18.47
C SER A 490 -0.55 19.31 18.18
N LEU A 491 -1.02 18.10 18.51
CA LEU A 491 -0.34 16.87 18.10
C LEU A 491 -0.71 16.58 16.64
N ALA A 492 0.27 16.20 15.81
CA ALA A 492 0.04 15.81 14.44
C ALA A 492 -0.22 14.31 14.34
N TYR A 493 -1.14 13.90 13.48
CA TYR A 493 -1.39 12.48 13.20
C TYR A 493 -0.22 11.89 12.40
N VAL A 494 0.27 10.74 12.83
CA VAL A 494 1.43 10.05 12.21
C VAL A 494 1.09 8.66 11.66
N GLY A 495 -0.14 8.18 11.87
CA GLY A 495 -0.61 6.91 11.34
C GLY A 495 -1.53 6.15 12.30
N SER A 496 -1.98 4.99 11.86
CA SER A 496 -2.84 4.09 12.63
C SER A 496 -2.57 2.62 12.36
N ILE A 497 -3.03 1.80 13.30
CA ILE A 497 -2.97 0.34 13.24
C ILE A 497 -4.37 -0.20 13.54
N LEU A 498 -4.82 -1.12 12.70
CA LEU A 498 -6.07 -1.83 12.95
C LEU A 498 -5.84 -3.00 13.90
N VAL A 499 -6.72 -3.15 14.86
CA VAL A 499 -6.65 -4.16 15.89
C VAL A 499 -8.00 -4.85 16.03
N ASN A 500 -7.97 -6.17 15.91
CA ASN A 500 -9.09 -7.04 16.24
C ASN A 500 -8.85 -7.59 17.64
N SER A 501 -9.68 -7.22 18.60
CA SER A 501 -9.61 -7.72 19.96
C SER A 501 -10.66 -8.80 20.16
N HIS A 502 -10.24 -9.99 20.56
CA HIS A 502 -11.10 -11.16 20.80
C HIS A 502 -11.21 -11.49 22.29
#